data_AF-A0A4P5UVM2-F1
#
_entry.id   AF-A0A4P5UVM2-F1
#
_cell.length_a   1.000
_cell.length_b   1.000
_cell.length_c   1.000
_cell.angle_alpha   90.00
_cell.angle_beta   90.00
_cell.angle_gamma   90.00
#
_symmetry.space_group_name_H-M   'P 1'
#
loop_
_entity.id
_entity.type
_entity.pdbx_description
1 polymer ?
#
loop_
_entity_poly.entity_id
_entity_poly.type
_entity_poly.pdbx_seq_one_letter_code
_entity_poly.pdbx_strand_id
1 'polypeptide(L)'
;MKNILKLIMLLCTMFSVFASKTDWSKNIASTIYSKCTSCHHDGGIAPFSLMTYQQAISKKSAILYNVEGNNMPPYPANTTFREYAHQTNLSPEEKQSMIDWINNDVPEGDISIAPKPPEYTGNSIIKNPDFIASMSVYTSQAKSGGLDEYKCFVLNGINTNEHFISGIEVIPGNPEIVHHVLVYQDTSSVGDSLDALTPEPGYDGLGGVGSNTATLLGVYAPGTEPYFFPKGFGLRLQKNAKILLQVHYPAGSVDKQDQTTIRFLFNKDLNVREVKISSLLDHQNIIDGPLIIPANQKKTLHQRFVSPINASIFAVLPHMHLIGKSTKIIGITPSKDTIKIIDIPEWNFHWQMAYTFKTLQKVPKGTFFYSEVQYDNTADNPHNPSNPPKLVTLGEGTTDEMMLTFFYYTPYKAGDELISLENTGISTGISESQSFQDYVLINNHIVQSENAECIDEISMFDLQGKQVYTAVIDNQSSIELPYFNASYYLIRIIDKKGKTKTLPYMN
;
A
#
# COMPACT_ATOMS: atom_id res chain seq x y z
N MET A 1 -70.70 -20.06 15.05
CA MET A 1 -69.72 -19.42 14.13
C MET A 1 -69.22 -18.05 14.63
N LYS A 2 -68.70 -17.95 15.87
CA LYS A 2 -68.08 -16.69 16.37
C LYS A 2 -66.74 -16.87 17.11
N ASN A 3 -66.28 -18.12 17.29
CA ASN A 3 -65.08 -18.41 18.08
C ASN A 3 -63.90 -19.02 17.28
N ILE A 4 -64.03 -19.18 15.96
CA ILE A 4 -62.95 -19.72 15.12
C ILE A 4 -62.14 -18.61 14.43
N LEU A 5 -62.69 -17.39 14.33
CA LEU A 5 -62.01 -16.26 13.68
C LEU A 5 -61.01 -15.51 14.60
N LYS A 6 -61.05 -15.74 15.91
CA LYS A 6 -60.09 -15.14 16.85
C LYS A 6 -58.80 -15.94 17.03
N LEU A 7 -58.74 -17.18 16.51
CA LEU A 7 -57.53 -18.01 16.58
C LEU A 7 -56.61 -17.82 15.36
N ILE A 8 -57.06 -17.11 14.32
CA ILE A 8 -56.26 -16.82 13.11
C ILE A 8 -55.54 -15.47 13.23
N MET A 9 -55.86 -14.64 14.24
CA MET A 9 -55.24 -13.31 14.45
C MET A 9 -54.16 -13.31 15.55
N LEU A 10 -53.68 -14.48 15.97
CA LEU A 10 -52.57 -14.62 16.94
C LEU A 10 -51.50 -15.61 16.44
N LEU A 11 -51.36 -15.73 15.12
CA LEU A 11 -50.24 -16.40 14.47
C LEU A 11 -49.65 -15.49 13.37
N CYS A 12 -49.55 -14.18 13.65
CA CYS A 12 -48.46 -13.41 13.07
C CYS A 12 -47.20 -13.92 13.74
N THR A 13 -46.63 -14.96 13.14
CA THR A 13 -45.25 -15.38 13.32
C THR A 13 -44.40 -14.13 13.40
N MET A 14 -44.00 -13.77 14.63
CA MET A 14 -42.74 -13.10 14.86
C MET A 14 -41.68 -14.08 14.34
N PHE A 15 -41.43 -14.05 13.04
CA PHE A 15 -40.09 -14.25 12.55
C PHE A 15 -39.31 -13.08 13.15
N SER A 16 -38.90 -13.24 14.40
CA SER A 16 -37.67 -12.65 14.88
C SER A 16 -36.64 -13.16 13.90
N VAL A 17 -36.34 -12.34 12.90
CA VAL A 17 -35.08 -12.45 12.19
C VAL A 17 -34.07 -12.39 13.32
N PHE A 18 -33.55 -13.55 13.72
CA PHE A 18 -32.32 -13.61 14.50
C PHE A 18 -31.26 -13.07 13.56
N ALA A 19 -31.20 -11.74 13.44
CA ALA A 19 -30.00 -11.07 12.99
C ALA A 19 -28.94 -11.59 13.97
N SER A 20 -28.00 -12.36 13.45
CA SER A 20 -26.84 -12.81 14.22
C SER A 20 -26.30 -11.60 14.97
N LYS A 21 -26.43 -11.57 16.30
CA LYS A 21 -25.98 -10.43 17.09
C LYS A 21 -24.48 -10.27 16.85
N THR A 22 -24.08 -9.14 16.29
CA THR A 22 -22.66 -8.84 16.04
C THR A 22 -21.89 -8.96 17.35
N ASP A 23 -20.90 -9.83 17.42
CA ASP A 23 -20.08 -10.06 18.61
C ASP A 23 -18.58 -10.00 18.32
N TRP A 24 -17.77 -9.84 19.38
CA TRP A 24 -16.32 -9.76 19.26
C TRP A 24 -15.76 -10.98 18.55
N SER A 25 -16.14 -12.17 19.01
CA SER A 25 -15.53 -13.43 18.62
C SER A 25 -15.76 -13.79 17.16
N LYS A 26 -16.96 -13.53 16.61
CA LYS A 26 -17.32 -13.87 15.23
C LYS A 26 -17.09 -12.75 14.24
N ASN A 27 -17.26 -11.49 14.66
CA ASN A 27 -17.38 -10.38 13.72
C ASN A 27 -16.26 -9.35 13.87
N ILE A 28 -15.92 -8.95 15.09
CA ILE A 28 -15.09 -7.74 15.30
C ILE A 28 -13.61 -8.06 15.43
N ALA A 29 -13.24 -9.16 16.08
CA ALA A 29 -11.84 -9.51 16.31
C ALA A 29 -11.05 -9.62 15.00
N SER A 30 -11.61 -10.29 13.98
CA SER A 30 -10.97 -10.42 12.67
C SER A 30 -10.73 -9.06 12.00
N THR A 31 -11.70 -8.15 12.09
CA THR A 31 -11.59 -6.80 11.52
C THR A 31 -10.54 -5.99 12.27
N ILE A 32 -10.55 -5.98 13.60
CA ILE A 32 -9.53 -5.27 14.38
C ILE A 32 -8.13 -5.82 14.12
N TYR A 33 -7.97 -7.14 14.08
CA TYR A 33 -6.68 -7.76 13.81
C TYR A 33 -6.14 -7.40 12.44
N SER A 34 -6.96 -7.48 11.39
CA SER A 34 -6.51 -7.19 10.02
C SER A 34 -6.37 -5.70 9.70
N LYS A 35 -7.12 -4.81 10.37
CA LYS A 35 -7.21 -3.39 10.00
C LYS A 35 -6.54 -2.43 10.99
N CYS A 36 -6.42 -2.82 12.26
CA CYS A 36 -5.98 -1.91 13.32
C CYS A 36 -4.71 -2.37 14.02
N THR A 37 -4.53 -3.68 14.21
CA THR A 37 -3.45 -4.16 15.09
C THR A 37 -2.06 -4.05 14.51
N SER A 38 -1.87 -3.75 13.22
CA SER A 38 -0.55 -3.45 12.65
C SER A 38 0.10 -2.23 13.33
N CYS A 39 -0.72 -1.29 13.81
CA CYS A 39 -0.26 -0.16 14.64
C CYS A 39 -0.62 -0.34 16.12
N HIS A 40 -1.79 -0.93 16.41
CA HIS A 40 -2.35 -1.09 17.76
C HIS A 40 -2.01 -2.43 18.41
N HIS A 41 -0.72 -2.67 18.63
CA HIS A 41 -0.20 -3.79 19.40
C HIS A 41 0.91 -3.33 20.35
N ASP A 42 1.30 -4.18 21.30
CA ASP A 42 2.41 -3.85 22.20
C ASP A 42 3.72 -3.76 21.38
N GLY A 43 4.41 -2.63 21.47
CA GLY A 43 5.59 -2.30 20.65
C GLY A 43 5.27 -1.70 19.28
N GLY A 44 3.99 -1.56 18.91
CA GLY A 44 3.55 -0.83 17.72
C GLY A 44 3.59 0.69 17.91
N ILE A 45 3.36 1.45 16.83
CA ILE A 45 3.43 2.93 16.89
C ILE A 45 2.23 3.57 17.62
N ALA A 46 1.10 2.87 17.73
CA ALA A 46 -0.06 3.45 18.40
C ALA A 46 0.13 3.46 19.93
N PRO A 47 -0.42 4.47 20.64
CA PRO A 47 -0.19 4.64 22.09
C PRO A 47 -0.92 3.60 22.97
N PHE A 48 -1.63 2.65 22.37
CA PHE A 48 -2.30 1.55 23.07
C PHE A 48 -2.55 0.36 22.14
N SER A 49 -2.62 -0.81 22.75
CA SER A 49 -2.92 -2.09 22.09
C SER A 49 -4.42 -2.33 21.95
N LEU A 50 -4.82 -3.05 20.89
CA LEU A 50 -6.18 -3.53 20.60
C LEU A 50 -6.22 -5.07 20.44
N MET A 51 -5.21 -5.76 20.97
CA MET A 51 -4.98 -7.19 20.74
C MET A 51 -5.96 -8.11 21.49
N THR A 52 -6.68 -7.61 22.48
CA THR A 52 -7.66 -8.36 23.27
C THR A 52 -9.01 -7.65 23.32
N TYR A 53 -10.08 -8.40 23.60
CA TYR A 53 -11.41 -7.84 23.80
C TYR A 53 -11.42 -6.75 24.88
N GLN A 54 -10.79 -6.99 26.03
CA GLN A 54 -10.71 -6.05 27.15
C GLN A 54 -10.00 -4.75 26.75
N GLN A 55 -8.93 -4.84 25.96
CA GLN A 55 -8.24 -3.68 25.43
C GLN A 55 -9.12 -2.88 24.47
N ALA A 56 -9.81 -3.55 23.54
CA ALA A 56 -10.71 -2.88 22.59
C ALA A 56 -11.89 -2.17 23.29
N ILE A 57 -12.57 -2.82 24.24
CA ILE A 57 -13.71 -2.19 24.93
C ILE A 57 -13.28 -1.01 25.81
N SER A 58 -12.05 -1.01 26.33
CA SER A 58 -11.50 0.12 27.09
C SER A 58 -11.36 1.39 26.23
N LYS A 59 -11.34 1.23 24.89
CA LYS A 59 -11.23 2.30 23.90
C LYS A 59 -12.48 2.47 23.05
N LYS A 60 -13.62 1.84 23.41
CA LYS A 60 -14.83 1.81 22.57
C LYS A 60 -15.30 3.18 22.06
N SER A 61 -15.28 4.22 22.91
CA SER A 61 -15.69 5.57 22.49
C SER A 61 -14.74 6.20 21.47
N ALA A 62 -13.43 5.95 21.62
CA ALA A 62 -12.43 6.41 20.66
C ALA A 62 -12.52 5.62 19.35
N ILE A 63 -12.74 4.30 19.42
CA ILE A 63 -12.98 3.46 18.25
C ILE A 63 -14.21 3.96 17.50
N LEU A 64 -15.34 4.15 18.17
CA LEU A 64 -16.59 4.63 17.57
C LEU A 64 -16.37 5.96 16.84
N TYR A 65 -15.83 6.96 17.53
CA TYR A 65 -15.58 8.28 16.95
C TYR A 65 -14.71 8.22 15.68
N ASN A 66 -13.62 7.44 15.72
CA ASN A 66 -12.70 7.36 14.58
C ASN A 66 -13.25 6.52 13.42
N VAL A 67 -13.98 5.45 13.71
CA VAL A 67 -14.63 4.62 12.68
C VAL A 67 -15.79 5.39 12.02
N GLU A 68 -16.63 6.09 12.79
CA GLU A 68 -17.69 6.95 12.26
C GLU A 68 -17.14 8.06 11.37
N GLY A 69 -16.05 8.70 11.81
CA GLY A 69 -15.37 9.77 11.06
C GLY A 69 -14.49 9.32 9.90
N ASN A 70 -14.33 8.01 9.66
CA ASN A 70 -13.35 7.46 8.70
C ASN A 70 -11.88 7.90 8.97
N ASN A 71 -11.57 8.25 10.22
CA ASN A 71 -10.23 8.64 10.62
C ASN A 71 -9.31 7.43 10.80
N MET A 72 -9.90 6.28 11.20
CA MET A 72 -9.18 5.03 11.41
C MET A 72 -9.90 3.86 10.75
N PRO A 73 -9.15 2.91 10.16
CA PRO A 73 -7.72 3.01 9.85
C PRO A 73 -7.48 4.07 8.76
N PRO A 74 -6.32 4.74 8.78
CA PRO A 74 -6.03 5.84 7.88
C PRO A 74 -5.84 5.30 6.47
N TYR A 75 -6.67 5.76 5.54
CA TYR A 75 -6.55 5.42 4.13
C TYR A 75 -7.08 6.58 3.27
N PRO A 76 -6.23 7.57 2.93
CA PRO A 76 -6.69 8.80 2.29
C PRO A 76 -7.29 8.64 0.89
N ALA A 77 -7.01 7.54 0.18
CA ALA A 77 -7.50 7.34 -1.17
C ALA A 77 -9.00 7.00 -1.19
N ASN A 78 -9.73 7.63 -2.12
CA ASN A 78 -11.14 7.37 -2.38
C ASN A 78 -11.33 6.01 -3.05
N THR A 79 -11.78 5.01 -2.29
CA THR A 79 -12.00 3.64 -2.78
C THR A 79 -13.20 3.51 -3.73
N THR A 80 -14.14 4.46 -3.73
CA THR A 80 -15.22 4.51 -4.74
C THR A 80 -14.73 4.97 -6.11
N PHE A 81 -13.62 5.72 -6.13
CA PHE A 81 -12.96 6.08 -7.37
C PHE A 81 -12.26 4.85 -7.96
N ARG A 82 -11.44 4.16 -7.16
CA ARG A 82 -10.72 2.93 -7.52
C ARG A 82 -10.31 2.16 -6.27
N GLU A 83 -10.34 0.83 -6.36
CA GLU A 83 -9.77 -0.07 -5.35
C GLU A 83 -8.30 -0.39 -5.64
N TYR A 84 -7.56 -0.68 -4.57
CA TYR A 84 -6.14 -1.00 -4.59
C TYR A 84 -5.88 -2.33 -3.88
N ALA A 85 -4.77 -2.97 -4.19
CA ALA A 85 -4.28 -4.11 -3.42
C ALA A 85 -3.96 -3.68 -1.99
N HIS A 86 -4.23 -4.55 -1.02
CA HIS A 86 -3.89 -4.35 0.39
C HIS A 86 -4.52 -3.11 1.05
N GLN A 87 -5.67 -2.63 0.53
CA GLN A 87 -6.34 -1.46 1.11
C GLN A 87 -6.75 -1.68 2.57
N THR A 88 -6.37 -0.76 3.44
CA THR A 88 -6.56 -0.88 4.89
C THR A 88 -7.87 -0.27 5.35
N ASN A 89 -8.59 0.51 4.53
CA ASN A 89 -9.88 1.07 4.92
C ASN A 89 -10.90 -0.02 5.31
N LEU A 90 -11.86 0.37 6.16
CA LEU A 90 -13.04 -0.44 6.45
C LEU A 90 -13.99 -0.39 5.25
N SER A 91 -14.55 -1.53 4.88
CA SER A 91 -15.73 -1.62 4.03
C SER A 91 -16.97 -1.05 4.76
N PRO A 92 -18.03 -0.66 4.02
CA PRO A 92 -19.29 -0.23 4.63
C PRO A 92 -19.84 -1.25 5.64
N GLU A 93 -19.73 -2.54 5.33
CA GLU A 93 -20.19 -3.64 6.17
C GLU A 93 -19.34 -3.79 7.43
N GLU A 94 -18.01 -3.76 7.32
CA GLU A 94 -17.10 -3.80 8.48
C GLU A 94 -17.33 -2.60 9.40
N LYS A 95 -17.45 -1.39 8.83
CA LYS A 95 -17.74 -0.16 9.58
C LYS A 95 -19.05 -0.27 10.34
N GLN A 96 -20.13 -0.67 9.66
CA GLN A 96 -21.43 -0.80 10.29
C GLN A 96 -21.42 -1.88 11.38
N SER A 97 -20.73 -3.00 11.13
CA SER A 97 -20.56 -4.07 12.12
C SER A 97 -19.89 -3.56 13.39
N MET A 98 -18.80 -2.79 13.28
CA MET A 98 -18.12 -2.19 14.44
C MET A 98 -19.01 -1.19 15.20
N ILE A 99 -19.76 -0.34 14.49
CA ILE A 99 -20.69 0.62 15.08
C ILE A 99 -21.80 -0.12 15.84
N ASP A 100 -22.42 -1.11 15.21
CA ASP A 100 -23.49 -1.90 15.80
C ASP A 100 -23.02 -2.68 17.03
N TRP A 101 -21.82 -3.26 16.98
CA TRP A 101 -21.23 -3.94 18.12
C TRP A 101 -21.07 -3.00 19.32
N ILE A 102 -20.57 -1.78 19.10
CA ILE A 102 -20.40 -0.78 20.17
C ILE A 102 -21.75 -0.31 20.72
N ASN A 103 -22.71 -0.04 19.83
CA ASN A 103 -24.04 0.45 20.21
C ASN A 103 -24.91 -0.62 20.91
N ASN A 104 -24.60 -1.91 20.71
CA ASN A 104 -25.29 -3.03 21.35
C ASN A 104 -24.58 -3.54 22.62
N ASP A 105 -23.88 -2.64 23.33
CA ASP A 105 -23.14 -2.92 24.56
C ASP A 105 -22.01 -3.94 24.41
N VAL A 106 -21.30 -3.92 23.28
CA VAL A 106 -20.03 -4.65 23.03
C VAL A 106 -20.08 -6.14 23.37
N PRO A 107 -21.03 -6.95 22.88
CA PRO A 107 -21.11 -8.37 23.23
C PRO A 107 -19.81 -9.12 22.86
N GLU A 108 -19.26 -9.89 23.80
CA GLU A 108 -18.01 -10.65 23.61
C GLU A 108 -18.21 -11.89 22.72
N GLY A 109 -19.37 -12.53 22.81
CA GLY A 109 -19.62 -13.81 22.14
C GLY A 109 -18.89 -14.97 22.81
N ASP A 110 -18.72 -16.08 22.09
CA ASP A 110 -17.95 -17.24 22.56
C ASP A 110 -16.47 -17.06 22.24
N ILE A 111 -15.66 -16.72 23.25
CA ILE A 111 -14.24 -16.45 23.07
C ILE A 111 -13.46 -17.66 22.54
N SER A 112 -13.96 -18.88 22.70
CA SER A 112 -13.28 -20.09 22.24
C SER A 112 -13.27 -20.22 20.71
N ILE A 113 -14.18 -19.53 20.02
CA ILE A 113 -14.24 -19.46 18.56
C ILE A 113 -13.66 -18.16 18.00
N ALA A 114 -13.19 -17.25 18.86
CA ALA A 114 -12.56 -16.03 18.40
C ALA A 114 -11.30 -16.35 17.59
N PRO A 115 -11.00 -15.58 16.52
CA PRO A 115 -9.74 -15.72 15.82
C PRO A 115 -8.58 -15.53 16.79
N LYS A 116 -7.48 -16.25 16.58
CA LYS A 116 -6.27 -16.06 17.36
C LYS A 116 -5.70 -14.66 17.07
N PRO A 117 -5.33 -13.87 18.08
CA PRO A 117 -4.65 -12.60 17.85
C PRO A 117 -3.37 -12.81 17.03
N PRO A 118 -3.02 -11.90 16.10
CA PRO A 118 -1.75 -11.94 15.39
C PRO A 118 -0.55 -11.93 16.35
N GLU A 119 0.52 -12.62 15.97
CA GLU A 119 1.78 -12.56 16.72
C GLU A 119 2.72 -11.52 16.10
N TYR A 120 2.98 -10.45 16.85
CA TYR A 120 4.00 -9.46 16.52
C TYR A 120 5.29 -9.81 17.25
N THR A 121 6.03 -10.79 16.73
CA THR A 121 7.39 -11.12 17.20
C THR A 121 8.40 -10.38 16.32
N GLY A 122 9.20 -9.49 16.91
CA GLY A 122 9.94 -8.43 16.20
C GLY A 122 10.86 -8.88 15.06
N ASN A 123 11.46 -7.99 14.26
CA ASN A 123 11.00 -6.69 13.74
C ASN A 123 11.00 -6.76 12.19
N SER A 124 10.96 -7.97 11.62
CA SER A 124 11.13 -8.20 10.18
C SER A 124 10.14 -9.22 9.63
N ILE A 125 9.45 -8.86 8.56
CA ILE A 125 8.65 -9.71 7.68
C ILE A 125 9.57 -10.43 6.70
N ILE A 126 10.64 -9.78 6.23
CA ILE A 126 11.69 -10.44 5.43
C ILE A 126 12.63 -11.21 6.37
N LYS A 127 12.28 -12.46 6.66
CA LYS A 127 13.04 -13.32 7.57
C LYS A 127 14.45 -13.63 7.05
N ASN A 128 14.57 -14.03 5.78
CA ASN A 128 15.83 -14.43 5.14
C ASN A 128 16.24 -13.47 4.01
N PRO A 129 16.73 -12.26 4.33
CA PRO A 129 17.16 -11.32 3.31
C PRO A 129 18.45 -11.77 2.62
N ASP A 130 18.60 -11.43 1.34
CA ASP A 130 19.85 -11.62 0.60
C ASP A 130 20.84 -10.47 0.88
N PHE A 131 20.37 -9.32 1.37
CA PHE A 131 21.20 -8.17 1.75
C PHE A 131 20.62 -7.44 2.97
N ILE A 132 21.51 -7.06 3.89
CA ILE A 132 21.19 -6.26 5.09
C ILE A 132 22.21 -5.13 5.18
N ALA A 133 21.75 -3.92 5.48
CA ALA A 133 22.61 -2.80 5.79
C ALA A 133 21.96 -1.90 6.85
N SER A 134 22.77 -1.33 7.72
CA SER A 134 22.31 -0.45 8.80
C SER A 134 23.07 0.86 8.76
N MET A 135 22.42 1.93 9.21
CA MET A 135 23.13 3.17 9.52
C MET A 135 23.92 3.00 10.82
N SER A 136 24.91 3.86 11.02
CA SER A 136 25.52 4.04 12.34
C SER A 136 24.48 4.54 13.34
N VAL A 137 24.66 4.21 14.62
CA VAL A 137 23.77 4.71 15.68
C VAL A 137 23.77 6.24 15.66
N TYR A 138 22.59 6.83 15.52
CA TYR A 138 22.41 8.27 15.48
C TYR A 138 21.59 8.73 16.69
N THR A 139 21.90 9.90 17.23
CA THR A 139 21.13 10.55 18.29
C THR A 139 20.48 11.80 17.72
N SER A 140 19.15 11.81 17.65
CA SER A 140 18.38 12.92 17.06
C SER A 140 18.68 14.24 17.75
N GLN A 141 18.74 15.31 16.95
CA GLN A 141 18.94 16.69 17.41
C GLN A 141 17.67 17.53 17.30
N ALA A 142 16.55 16.94 16.85
CA ALA A 142 15.28 17.63 16.61
C ALA A 142 14.58 18.02 17.93
N LYS A 143 14.83 19.25 18.40
CA LYS A 143 14.31 19.78 19.67
C LYS A 143 12.79 19.97 19.64
N SER A 144 12.15 19.79 20.79
CA SER A 144 10.72 20.07 20.96
C SER A 144 10.41 21.54 20.64
N GLY A 145 9.38 21.79 19.82
CA GLY A 145 9.02 23.13 19.35
C GLY A 145 9.99 23.75 18.33
N GLY A 146 10.99 22.98 17.88
CA GLY A 146 11.90 23.35 16.79
C GLY A 146 11.40 22.87 15.42
N LEU A 147 12.31 22.86 14.45
CA LEU A 147 12.09 22.25 13.15
C LEU A 147 12.29 20.73 13.23
N ASP A 148 11.64 20.01 12.31
CA ASP A 148 11.96 18.62 12.02
C ASP A 148 13.39 18.50 11.48
N GLU A 149 13.98 17.33 11.64
CA GLU A 149 15.33 17.03 11.18
C GLU A 149 15.29 16.01 10.04
N TYR A 150 15.95 16.33 8.92
CA TYR A 150 16.15 15.43 7.79
C TYR A 150 17.63 15.05 7.72
N LYS A 151 17.95 13.77 7.89
CA LYS A 151 19.34 13.28 7.89
C LYS A 151 19.56 12.22 6.83
N CYS A 152 20.67 12.32 6.13
CA CYS A 152 21.11 11.28 5.21
C CYS A 152 22.20 10.42 5.84
N PHE A 153 22.08 9.10 5.72
CA PHE A 153 23.03 8.13 6.23
C PHE A 153 23.48 7.20 5.12
N VAL A 154 24.80 7.01 4.98
CA VAL A 154 25.35 5.96 4.13
C VAL A 154 25.40 4.67 4.95
N LEU A 155 24.83 3.58 4.43
CA LEU A 155 24.76 2.32 5.17
C LEU A 155 26.04 1.49 5.03
N ASN A 156 26.30 0.67 6.05
CA ASN A 156 27.51 -0.15 6.16
C ASN A 156 27.57 -1.39 5.24
N GLY A 157 26.55 -1.63 4.41
CA GLY A 157 26.45 -2.80 3.53
C GLY A 157 27.27 -2.67 2.25
N ILE A 158 27.89 -3.76 1.82
CA ILE A 158 28.69 -3.81 0.59
C ILE A 158 27.91 -4.54 -0.49
N ASN A 159 27.59 -3.83 -1.57
CA ASN A 159 27.01 -4.42 -2.76
C ASN A 159 28.07 -4.65 -3.85
N THR A 160 28.55 -5.88 -4.03
CA THR A 160 29.63 -6.18 -5.00
C THR A 160 29.13 -6.56 -6.39
N ASN A 161 27.84 -6.82 -6.57
CA ASN A 161 27.27 -7.30 -7.83
C ASN A 161 26.02 -6.49 -8.20
N GLU A 162 25.60 -6.63 -9.46
CA GLU A 162 24.28 -6.15 -9.84
C GLU A 162 23.21 -7.15 -9.38
N HIS A 163 22.12 -6.64 -8.84
CA HIS A 163 20.97 -7.42 -8.39
C HIS A 163 19.65 -6.77 -8.82
N PHE A 164 18.57 -7.53 -8.75
CA PHE A 164 17.22 -6.98 -8.85
C PHE A 164 16.50 -7.23 -7.53
N ILE A 165 16.11 -6.17 -6.84
CA ILE A 165 15.44 -6.24 -5.55
C ILE A 165 13.97 -6.58 -5.77
N SER A 166 13.52 -7.73 -5.27
CA SER A 166 12.11 -8.18 -5.33
C SER A 166 11.33 -7.88 -4.04
N GLY A 167 11.98 -7.47 -2.97
CA GLY A 167 11.33 -7.06 -1.73
C GLY A 167 12.21 -6.13 -0.92
N ILE A 168 11.61 -5.09 -0.34
CA ILE A 168 12.29 -4.09 0.47
C ILE A 168 11.58 -3.97 1.81
N GLU A 169 12.34 -4.10 2.88
CA GLU A 169 11.88 -3.84 4.24
C GLU A 169 12.81 -2.84 4.92
N VAL A 170 12.22 -1.79 5.49
CA VAL A 170 12.89 -0.81 6.35
C VAL A 170 12.45 -1.09 7.78
N ILE A 171 13.42 -1.19 8.69
CA ILE A 171 13.20 -1.47 10.10
C ILE A 171 13.77 -0.29 10.88
N PRO A 172 12.92 0.62 11.38
CA PRO A 172 13.35 1.64 12.31
C PRO A 172 14.03 1.01 13.53
N GLY A 173 15.18 1.55 13.94
CA GLY A 173 15.78 1.18 15.22
C GLY A 173 14.95 1.74 16.38
N ASN A 174 14.29 2.87 16.16
CA ASN A 174 13.34 3.46 17.09
C ASN A 174 12.08 3.98 16.37
N PRO A 175 10.99 3.19 16.32
CA PRO A 175 9.78 3.55 15.59
C PRO A 175 9.05 4.78 16.17
N GLU A 176 9.36 5.22 17.41
CA GLU A 176 8.77 6.43 17.99
C GLU A 176 9.28 7.72 17.36
N ILE A 177 10.45 7.69 16.70
CA ILE A 177 11.10 8.89 16.16
C ILE A 177 11.36 8.84 14.66
N VAL A 178 11.12 7.71 13.99
CA VAL A 178 11.28 7.60 12.54
C VAL A 178 9.93 7.86 11.87
N HIS A 179 9.74 9.07 11.35
CA HIS A 179 8.48 9.48 10.72
C HIS A 179 8.39 9.06 9.25
N HIS A 180 9.48 9.09 8.49
CA HIS A 180 9.58 8.39 7.22
C HIS A 180 11.05 8.12 6.85
N VAL A 181 11.26 7.20 5.91
CA VAL A 181 12.57 6.89 5.36
C VAL A 181 12.47 6.80 3.83
N LEU A 182 13.34 7.50 3.13
CA LEU A 182 13.58 7.29 1.70
C LEU A 182 14.85 6.46 1.52
N VAL A 183 14.74 5.36 0.78
CA VAL A 183 15.86 4.46 0.47
C VAL A 183 16.37 4.80 -0.92
N TYR A 184 17.64 5.19 -1.02
CA TYR A 184 18.31 5.46 -2.29
C TYR A 184 19.44 4.44 -2.53
N GLN A 185 19.70 4.16 -3.80
CA GLN A 185 21.05 3.75 -4.21
C GLN A 185 21.78 4.94 -4.82
N ASP A 186 23.10 4.97 -4.70
CA ASP A 186 23.96 5.94 -5.39
C ASP A 186 25.25 5.25 -5.88
N THR A 187 25.66 5.55 -7.11
CA THR A 187 26.91 5.05 -7.69
C THR A 187 28.08 6.01 -7.56
N SER A 188 27.86 7.20 -6.99
CA SER A 188 28.92 8.14 -6.63
C SER A 188 29.47 7.91 -5.22
N SER A 189 30.48 8.68 -4.85
CA SER A 189 31.00 8.80 -3.47
C SER A 189 30.55 10.09 -2.78
N VAL A 190 29.54 10.79 -3.30
CA VAL A 190 29.08 12.09 -2.75
C VAL A 190 28.57 11.92 -1.33
N GLY A 191 27.73 10.92 -1.07
CA GLY A 191 27.22 10.65 0.28
C GLY A 191 28.34 10.38 1.29
N ASP A 192 29.33 9.53 0.94
CA ASP A 192 30.51 9.28 1.79
C ASP A 192 31.29 10.59 2.07
N SER A 193 31.40 11.45 1.06
CA SER A 193 32.14 12.71 1.16
C SER A 193 31.43 13.71 2.06
N LEU A 194 30.09 13.78 1.99
CA LEU A 194 29.27 14.64 2.83
C LEU A 194 29.25 14.15 4.29
N ASP A 195 29.13 12.84 4.50
CA ASP A 195 29.20 12.21 5.82
C ASP A 195 30.56 12.47 6.50
N ALA A 196 31.67 12.41 5.75
CA ALA A 196 33.00 12.70 6.28
C ALA A 196 33.21 14.16 6.74
N LEU A 197 32.31 15.08 6.38
CA LEU A 197 32.36 16.48 6.80
C LEU A 197 31.64 16.74 8.12
N THR A 198 30.92 15.75 8.66
CA THR A 198 30.20 15.87 9.93
C THR A 198 30.88 15.09 11.04
N PRO A 199 30.89 15.61 12.29
CA PRO A 199 31.45 14.89 13.43
C PRO A 199 30.54 13.74 13.90
N GLU A 200 29.23 13.91 13.74
CA GLU A 200 28.22 12.89 14.02
C GLU A 200 27.90 12.07 12.76
N PRO A 201 27.39 10.83 12.91
CA PRO A 201 26.95 10.06 11.76
C PRO A 201 25.85 10.74 10.96
N GLY A 202 25.96 10.65 9.64
CA GLY A 202 25.03 11.23 8.69
C GLY A 202 25.22 12.73 8.50
N TYR A 203 24.74 13.23 7.37
CA TYR A 203 24.79 14.64 6.97
C TYR A 203 23.37 15.22 6.85
N ASP A 204 23.27 16.55 6.74
CA ASP A 204 22.00 17.23 6.52
C ASP A 204 21.37 16.75 5.21
N GLY A 205 20.13 16.30 5.28
CA GLY A 205 19.40 15.66 4.20
C GLY A 205 18.22 16.48 3.68
N LEU A 206 18.09 17.74 4.08
CA LEU A 206 17.01 18.59 3.58
C LEU A 206 17.14 18.75 2.06
N GLY A 207 16.14 18.28 1.31
CA GLY A 207 16.14 18.37 -0.15
C GLY A 207 16.77 17.22 -0.92
N GLY A 208 17.00 16.09 -0.27
CA GLY A 208 17.48 14.87 -0.91
C GLY A 208 18.85 14.44 -0.39
N VAL A 209 19.45 13.48 -1.07
CA VAL A 209 20.75 12.89 -0.67
C VAL A 209 21.96 13.64 -1.22
N GLY A 210 21.75 14.76 -1.93
CA GLY A 210 22.82 15.62 -2.47
C GLY A 210 23.54 15.09 -3.72
N SER A 211 23.10 13.95 -4.29
CA SER A 211 23.77 13.30 -5.42
C SER A 211 22.86 13.16 -6.63
N ASN A 212 23.37 13.55 -7.81
CA ASN A 212 22.66 13.46 -9.09
C ASN A 212 22.60 12.04 -9.66
N THR A 213 23.39 11.11 -9.14
CA THR A 213 23.36 9.69 -9.52
C THR A 213 22.51 8.85 -8.57
N ALA A 214 21.98 9.45 -7.51
CA ALA A 214 21.10 8.76 -6.59
C ALA A 214 19.74 8.47 -7.23
N THR A 215 19.23 7.26 -7.00
CA THR A 215 17.89 6.85 -7.46
C THR A 215 17.10 6.25 -6.31
N LEU A 216 15.84 6.65 -6.19
CA LEU A 216 14.93 6.13 -5.18
C LEU A 216 14.64 4.64 -5.42
N LEU A 217 14.89 3.82 -4.42
CA LEU A 217 14.52 2.40 -4.35
C LEU A 217 13.25 2.19 -3.53
N GLY A 218 12.96 3.08 -2.58
CA GLY A 218 11.88 2.84 -1.66
C GLY A 218 11.51 3.95 -0.71
N VAL A 219 10.32 3.79 -0.13
CA VAL A 219 9.78 4.68 0.89
C VAL A 219 9.20 3.83 2.01
N TYR A 220 9.43 4.27 3.24
CA TYR A 220 8.81 3.75 4.44
C TYR A 220 8.11 4.89 5.17
N ALA A 221 6.91 4.61 5.67
CA ALA A 221 6.22 5.43 6.66
C ALA A 221 5.66 4.49 7.75
N PRO A 222 5.45 4.96 8.98
CA PRO A 222 4.86 4.13 10.01
C PRO A 222 3.54 3.50 9.61
N GLY A 223 3.40 2.21 9.90
CA GLY A 223 2.21 1.42 9.55
C GLY A 223 2.22 0.86 8.12
N THR A 224 3.23 1.16 7.29
CA THR A 224 3.38 0.49 5.98
C THR A 224 4.07 -0.86 6.14
N GLU A 225 3.55 -1.89 5.48
CA GLU A 225 4.25 -3.16 5.32
C GLU A 225 5.36 -3.06 4.27
N PRO A 226 6.38 -3.95 4.32
CA PRO A 226 7.31 -4.16 3.23
C PRO A 226 6.56 -4.44 1.94
N TYR A 227 7.00 -3.84 0.84
CA TYR A 227 6.41 -4.10 -0.46
C TYR A 227 7.29 -5.08 -1.25
N PHE A 228 6.62 -5.96 -1.97
CA PHE A 228 7.21 -6.99 -2.81
C PHE A 228 6.82 -6.76 -4.26
N PHE A 229 7.72 -7.11 -5.17
CA PHE A 229 7.39 -7.20 -6.59
C PHE A 229 6.98 -8.65 -6.92
N PRO A 230 6.06 -8.84 -7.89
CA PRO A 230 5.75 -10.17 -8.38
C PRO A 230 7.00 -10.89 -8.91
N LYS A 231 6.93 -12.22 -8.95
CA LYS A 231 7.99 -13.04 -9.55
C LYS A 231 8.36 -12.53 -10.96
N GLY A 232 9.65 -12.56 -11.30
CA GLY A 232 10.17 -12.01 -12.55
C GLY A 232 10.31 -10.49 -12.60
N PHE A 233 10.03 -9.75 -11.52
CA PHE A 233 10.24 -8.30 -11.44
C PHE A 233 11.18 -7.91 -10.29
N GLY A 234 11.80 -6.75 -10.42
CA GLY A 234 12.54 -6.14 -9.31
C GLY A 234 13.20 -4.81 -9.67
N LEU A 235 13.54 -4.03 -8.65
CA LEU A 235 14.29 -2.78 -8.81
C LEU A 235 15.76 -3.09 -9.04
N ARG A 236 16.37 -2.50 -10.05
CA ARG A 236 17.80 -2.73 -10.31
C ARG A 236 18.65 -2.07 -9.23
N LEU A 237 19.44 -2.86 -8.52
CA LEU A 237 20.52 -2.41 -7.65
C LEU A 237 21.84 -2.52 -8.41
N GLN A 238 22.44 -1.39 -8.74
CA GLN A 238 23.65 -1.34 -9.55
C GLN A 238 24.86 -1.88 -8.79
N LYS A 239 25.75 -2.58 -9.50
CA LYS A 239 27.02 -3.06 -8.96
C LYS A 239 27.79 -1.92 -8.30
N ASN A 240 28.30 -2.16 -7.08
CA ASN A 240 29.06 -1.21 -6.27
C ASN A 240 28.26 0.03 -5.81
N ALA A 241 26.95 0.09 -6.04
CA ALA A 241 26.14 1.18 -5.52
C ALA A 241 26.11 1.16 -3.98
N LYS A 242 26.23 2.34 -3.38
CA LYS A 242 25.99 2.60 -1.98
C LYS A 242 24.48 2.65 -1.73
N ILE A 243 24.06 2.24 -0.54
CA ILE A 243 22.68 2.45 -0.08
C ILE A 243 22.70 3.62 0.88
N LEU A 244 21.77 4.55 0.68
CA LEU A 244 21.59 5.71 1.53
C LEU A 244 20.15 5.73 2.05
N LEU A 245 20.01 6.14 3.30
CA LEU A 245 18.71 6.49 3.89
C LEU A 245 18.64 7.99 4.05
N GLN A 246 17.57 8.62 3.60
CA GLN A 246 17.14 9.90 4.14
C GLN A 246 16.06 9.62 5.17
N VAL A 247 16.31 9.98 6.43
CA VAL A 247 15.41 9.75 7.55
C VAL A 247 14.87 11.09 8.04
N HIS A 248 13.56 11.16 8.24
CA HIS A 248 12.89 12.30 8.83
C HIS A 248 12.58 12.02 10.30
N TYR A 249 13.21 12.79 11.19
CA TYR A 249 12.97 12.79 12.63
C TYR A 249 12.09 13.99 13.00
N PRO A 250 10.92 13.78 13.62
CA PRO A 250 10.02 14.87 13.98
C PRO A 250 10.59 15.69 15.14
N ALA A 251 10.22 16.97 15.20
CA ALA A 251 10.53 17.84 16.32
C ALA A 251 10.07 17.23 17.67
N GLY A 252 10.95 17.26 18.67
CA GLY A 252 10.72 16.62 19.98
C GLY A 252 11.34 15.23 20.12
N SER A 253 12.05 14.74 19.09
CA SER A 253 12.81 13.49 19.15
C SER A 253 14.23 13.62 19.70
N VAL A 254 14.66 14.82 20.10
CA VAL A 254 15.99 15.09 20.67
C VAL A 254 16.43 14.05 21.72
N ASP A 255 17.72 13.69 21.68
CA ASP A 255 18.38 12.72 22.58
C ASP A 255 17.92 11.27 22.45
N LYS A 256 16.90 10.98 21.63
CA LYS A 256 16.51 9.61 21.31
C LYS A 256 17.43 9.03 20.22
N GLN A 257 17.77 7.77 20.37
CA GLN A 257 18.64 7.06 19.42
C GLN A 257 17.84 6.30 18.38
N ASP A 258 18.41 6.18 17.19
CA ASP A 258 17.93 5.32 16.10
C ASP A 258 19.10 4.57 15.45
N GLN A 259 18.79 3.39 14.91
CA GLN A 259 19.70 2.59 14.08
C GLN A 259 18.89 1.87 13.00
N THR A 260 18.27 2.65 12.13
CA THR A 260 17.44 2.11 11.05
C THR A 260 18.23 1.15 10.15
N THR A 261 17.61 0.01 9.85
CA THR A 261 18.18 -1.09 9.06
C THR A 261 17.32 -1.37 7.85
N ILE A 262 17.93 -1.68 6.71
CA ILE A 262 17.24 -2.16 5.52
C ILE A 262 17.52 -3.63 5.27
N ARG A 263 16.54 -4.32 4.70
CA ARG A 263 16.60 -5.72 4.27
C ARG A 263 16.09 -5.82 2.85
N PHE A 264 16.86 -6.44 1.96
CA PHE A 264 16.44 -6.71 0.60
C PHE A 264 16.33 -8.21 0.34
N LEU A 265 15.31 -8.58 -0.44
CA LEU A 265 15.28 -9.84 -1.18
C LEU A 265 15.69 -9.59 -2.62
N PHE A 266 16.52 -10.46 -3.16
CA PHE A 266 16.90 -10.43 -4.56
C PHE A 266 16.10 -11.42 -5.38
N ASN A 267 15.67 -10.99 -6.56
CA ASN A 267 15.09 -11.84 -7.57
C ASN A 267 16.17 -12.76 -8.16
N LYS A 268 15.86 -14.06 -8.24
CA LYS A 268 16.78 -15.13 -8.67
C LYS A 268 16.46 -15.64 -10.09
N ASP A 269 15.45 -15.08 -10.76
CA ASP A 269 15.07 -15.44 -12.12
C ASP A 269 16.13 -14.96 -13.13
N LEU A 270 16.36 -15.72 -14.19
CA LEU A 270 17.34 -15.37 -15.23
C LEU A 270 16.93 -14.17 -16.11
N ASN A 271 15.62 -13.88 -16.19
CA ASN A 271 15.04 -12.87 -17.08
C ASN A 271 14.18 -11.87 -16.29
N VAL A 272 14.80 -11.18 -15.33
CA VAL A 272 14.09 -10.18 -14.52
C VAL A 272 13.73 -8.95 -15.35
N ARG A 273 12.53 -8.42 -15.13
CA ARG A 273 12.06 -7.15 -15.67
C ARG A 273 12.30 -6.04 -14.65
N GLU A 274 13.10 -5.07 -15.06
CA GLU A 274 13.42 -3.90 -14.24
C GLU A 274 12.16 -3.07 -13.95
N VAL A 275 11.89 -2.87 -12.67
CA VAL A 275 10.95 -1.86 -12.18
C VAL A 275 11.69 -0.54 -11.99
N LYS A 276 11.03 0.56 -12.31
CA LYS A 276 11.52 1.93 -12.10
C LYS A 276 10.57 2.66 -11.17
N ILE A 277 11.14 3.51 -10.31
CA ILE A 277 10.41 4.47 -9.49
C ILE A 277 10.83 5.86 -9.97
N SER A 278 9.89 6.66 -10.44
CA SER A 278 10.19 8.02 -10.93
C SER A 278 9.00 8.95 -10.73
N SER A 279 9.26 10.21 -10.41
CA SER A 279 8.27 11.28 -10.39
C SER A 279 7.89 11.68 -11.81
N LEU A 280 6.95 10.95 -12.43
CA LEU A 280 6.51 11.22 -13.81
C LEU A 280 5.59 12.45 -13.90
N LEU A 281 4.97 12.83 -12.78
CA LEU A 281 4.30 14.11 -12.60
C LEU A 281 5.11 14.88 -11.55
N ASP A 282 5.92 15.82 -12.01
CA ASP A 282 6.80 16.64 -11.19
C ASP A 282 6.56 18.15 -11.39
N HIS A 283 7.36 18.97 -10.74
CA HIS A 283 7.26 20.43 -10.82
C HIS A 283 7.40 20.99 -12.25
N GLN A 284 8.09 20.28 -13.17
CA GLN A 284 8.24 20.68 -14.57
C GLN A 284 6.99 20.37 -15.40
N ASN A 285 6.10 19.52 -14.88
CA ASN A 285 4.86 19.17 -15.54
C ASN A 285 3.70 20.12 -15.24
N ILE A 286 3.88 21.13 -14.37
CA ILE A 286 2.83 22.08 -14.01
C ILE A 286 2.51 22.99 -15.21
N ILE A 287 1.22 23.14 -15.54
CA ILE A 287 0.79 23.82 -16.78
C ILE A 287 0.12 25.18 -16.57
N ASP A 288 -0.20 25.55 -15.34
CA ASP A 288 -0.96 26.76 -14.98
C ASP A 288 -0.19 27.68 -14.02
N GLY A 289 1.14 27.60 -14.06
CA GLY A 289 2.06 28.52 -13.40
C GLY A 289 3.05 27.83 -12.46
N PRO A 290 3.91 28.58 -11.77
CA PRO A 290 4.79 27.99 -10.78
C PRO A 290 4.01 27.58 -9.51
N LEU A 291 4.59 26.65 -8.76
CA LEU A 291 4.12 26.29 -7.42
C LEU A 291 4.41 27.44 -6.44
N ILE A 292 3.47 28.37 -6.38
CA ILE A 292 3.46 29.56 -5.53
C ILE A 292 2.05 29.72 -4.98
N ILE A 293 1.87 29.60 -3.68
CA ILE A 293 0.60 29.75 -2.97
C ILE A 293 0.70 31.01 -2.08
N PRO A 294 0.07 32.13 -2.47
CA PRO A 294 0.11 33.35 -1.68
C PRO A 294 -0.44 33.16 -0.26
N ALA A 295 0.03 34.00 0.66
CA ALA A 295 -0.49 34.04 2.02
C ALA A 295 -2.01 34.23 2.02
N ASN A 296 -2.70 33.46 2.87
CA ASN A 296 -4.14 33.52 3.07
C ASN A 296 -4.98 33.22 1.81
N GLN A 297 -4.49 32.32 0.95
CA GLN A 297 -5.19 31.89 -0.26
C GLN A 297 -5.23 30.37 -0.40
N LYS A 298 -6.26 29.88 -1.10
CA LYS A 298 -6.30 28.53 -1.65
C LYS A 298 -5.87 28.56 -3.11
N LYS A 299 -5.23 27.51 -3.58
CA LYS A 299 -4.79 27.41 -4.98
C LYS A 299 -5.00 26.00 -5.51
N THR A 300 -5.51 25.91 -6.73
CA THR A 300 -5.52 24.68 -7.52
C THR A 300 -4.47 24.80 -8.60
N LEU A 301 -3.67 23.74 -8.78
CA LEU A 301 -2.66 23.61 -9.82
C LEU A 301 -2.86 22.31 -10.58
N HIS A 302 -2.38 22.27 -11.83
CA HIS A 302 -2.53 21.11 -12.69
C HIS A 302 -1.20 20.67 -13.28
N GLN A 303 -1.01 19.35 -13.40
CA GLN A 303 0.12 18.76 -14.11
C GLN A 303 -0.32 17.98 -15.33
N ARG A 304 0.57 17.92 -16.32
CA ARG A 304 0.43 17.12 -17.53
C ARG A 304 1.69 16.31 -17.81
N PHE A 305 1.52 15.02 -18.07
CA PHE A 305 2.56 14.16 -18.60
C PHE A 305 2.01 13.25 -19.72
N VAL A 306 2.77 13.00 -20.78
CA VAL A 306 2.36 12.07 -21.85
C VAL A 306 3.30 10.88 -21.85
N SER A 307 2.74 9.67 -21.67
CA SER A 307 3.55 8.45 -21.62
C SER A 307 4.28 8.21 -22.94
N PRO A 308 5.62 8.12 -22.96
CA PRO A 308 6.39 7.89 -24.19
C PRO A 308 6.41 6.41 -24.61
N ILE A 309 5.97 5.50 -23.75
CA ILE A 309 6.02 4.04 -23.93
C ILE A 309 4.69 3.39 -23.57
N ASN A 310 4.51 2.14 -24.02
CA ASN A 310 3.54 1.26 -23.38
C ASN A 310 4.14 0.82 -22.03
N ALA A 311 3.42 1.08 -20.94
CA ALA A 311 3.89 0.81 -19.58
C ALA A 311 2.92 -0.07 -18.81
N SER A 312 3.46 -0.79 -17.83
CA SER A 312 2.72 -1.48 -16.77
C SER A 312 3.06 -0.79 -15.46
N ILE A 313 2.04 -0.28 -14.76
CA ILE A 313 2.20 0.45 -13.50
C ILE A 313 1.79 -0.47 -12.34
N PHE A 314 2.65 -0.53 -11.33
CA PHE A 314 2.45 -1.31 -10.10
C PHE A 314 1.72 -0.48 -9.04
N ALA A 315 2.19 0.75 -8.83
CA ALA A 315 1.71 1.63 -7.77
C ALA A 315 1.94 3.10 -8.12
N VAL A 316 1.24 3.98 -7.40
CA VAL A 316 1.49 5.43 -7.40
C VAL A 316 1.66 5.95 -5.97
N LEU A 317 2.54 6.95 -5.81
CA LEU A 317 2.81 7.60 -4.54
C LEU A 317 2.75 9.12 -4.76
N PRO A 318 1.59 9.75 -4.57
CA PRO A 318 1.48 11.20 -4.54
C PRO A 318 2.20 11.79 -3.34
N HIS A 319 2.71 13.02 -3.46
CA HIS A 319 3.46 13.69 -2.41
C HIS A 319 3.24 15.20 -2.46
N MET A 320 2.91 15.76 -1.29
CA MET A 320 2.72 17.18 -0.96
C MET A 320 3.10 17.41 0.51
N HIS A 321 3.30 18.65 0.92
CA HIS A 321 3.60 19.00 2.31
C HIS A 321 2.33 19.40 3.10
N LEU A 322 2.50 20.27 4.09
CA LEU A 322 1.53 20.54 5.16
C LEU A 322 0.26 21.25 4.68
N ILE A 323 0.33 22.05 3.61
CA ILE A 323 -0.82 22.82 3.11
C ILE A 323 -1.50 22.15 1.91
N GLY A 324 -0.99 21.01 1.43
CA GLY A 324 -1.70 20.13 0.49
C GLY A 324 -3.08 19.73 1.04
N LYS A 325 -4.09 19.69 0.16
CA LYS A 325 -5.48 19.35 0.51
C LYS A 325 -6.05 18.19 -0.27
N SER A 326 -5.77 18.08 -1.55
CA SER A 326 -6.28 16.98 -2.35
C SER A 326 -5.44 16.77 -3.60
N THR A 327 -5.46 15.56 -4.13
CA THR A 327 -4.88 15.24 -5.43
C THR A 327 -5.77 14.26 -6.17
N LYS A 328 -5.98 14.51 -7.47
CA LYS A 328 -6.73 13.62 -8.35
C LYS A 328 -6.01 13.47 -9.67
N ILE A 329 -5.79 12.21 -10.06
CA ILE A 329 -5.02 11.85 -11.24
C ILE A 329 -5.82 10.89 -12.11
N ILE A 330 -5.92 11.23 -13.40
CA ILE A 330 -6.48 10.38 -14.44
C ILE A 330 -5.52 10.27 -15.62
N GLY A 331 -5.55 9.14 -16.32
CA GLY A 331 -4.92 8.94 -17.61
C GLY A 331 -5.97 8.90 -18.72
N ILE A 332 -5.82 9.70 -19.77
CA ILE A 332 -6.66 9.65 -20.96
C ILE A 332 -5.85 8.97 -22.07
N THR A 333 -6.29 7.79 -22.48
CA THR A 333 -5.61 6.98 -23.49
C THR A 333 -5.76 7.57 -24.91
N PRO A 334 -4.98 7.13 -25.90
CA PRO A 334 -5.18 7.53 -27.30
C PRO A 334 -6.56 7.16 -27.86
N SER A 335 -7.21 6.11 -27.35
CA SER A 335 -8.59 5.75 -27.68
C SER A 335 -9.64 6.62 -26.98
N LYS A 336 -9.20 7.60 -26.17
CA LYS A 336 -10.02 8.48 -25.33
C LYS A 336 -10.71 7.79 -24.14
N ASP A 337 -10.30 6.57 -23.82
CA ASP A 337 -10.70 5.91 -22.57
C ASP A 337 -9.98 6.51 -21.37
N THR A 338 -10.64 6.48 -20.21
CA THR A 338 -10.09 7.01 -18.95
C THR A 338 -9.57 5.88 -18.07
N ILE A 339 -8.30 5.97 -17.69
CA ILE A 339 -7.66 5.18 -16.65
C ILE A 339 -7.72 6.00 -15.36
N LYS A 340 -8.45 5.55 -14.36
CA LYS A 340 -8.45 6.17 -13.03
C LYS A 340 -7.12 5.87 -12.35
N ILE A 341 -6.32 6.86 -11.98
CA ILE A 341 -5.00 6.60 -11.36
C ILE A 341 -5.11 6.67 -9.85
N ILE A 342 -5.49 7.83 -9.31
CA ILE A 342 -5.72 8.04 -7.88
C ILE A 342 -6.60 9.25 -7.61
N ASP A 343 -7.31 9.24 -6.49
CA ASP A 343 -8.12 10.34 -5.97
C ASP A 343 -7.97 10.34 -4.45
N ILE A 344 -7.32 11.36 -3.89
CA ILE A 344 -7.18 11.60 -2.46
C ILE A 344 -7.93 12.91 -2.18
N PRO A 345 -9.18 12.85 -1.71
CA PRO A 345 -10.00 14.05 -1.50
C PRO A 345 -9.57 14.85 -0.27
N GLU A 346 -8.98 14.19 0.73
CA GLU A 346 -8.53 14.79 1.99
C GLU A 346 -7.09 14.33 2.26
N TRP A 347 -6.13 15.12 1.77
CA TRP A 347 -4.70 14.89 2.01
C TRP A 347 -4.37 15.08 3.47
N ASN A 348 -3.53 14.18 3.99
CA ASN A 348 -2.95 14.31 5.32
C ASN A 348 -1.44 14.04 5.21
N PHE A 349 -0.64 15.05 5.55
CA PHE A 349 0.81 14.98 5.49
C PHE A 349 1.44 13.83 6.29
N HIS A 350 0.74 13.32 7.32
CA HIS A 350 1.23 12.19 8.13
C HIS A 350 0.97 10.82 7.48
N TRP A 351 0.14 10.75 6.42
CA TRP A 351 -0.26 9.51 5.77
C TRP A 351 0.18 9.49 4.30
N GLN A 352 1.50 9.34 4.10
CA GLN A 352 2.13 9.27 2.77
C GLN A 352 2.55 7.84 2.46
N MET A 353 1.89 7.22 1.48
CA MET A 353 2.11 5.81 1.14
C MET A 353 1.88 5.54 -0.34
N ALA A 354 2.47 4.46 -0.84
CA ALA A 354 2.24 4.00 -2.20
C ALA A 354 0.92 3.22 -2.28
N TYR A 355 0.16 3.44 -3.34
CA TYR A 355 -1.11 2.79 -3.62
C TYR A 355 -0.92 1.79 -4.76
N THR A 356 -0.84 0.50 -4.41
CA THR A 356 -0.61 -0.61 -5.34
C THR A 356 -1.89 -1.01 -6.06
N PHE A 357 -1.88 -1.09 -7.39
CA PHE A 357 -3.05 -1.55 -8.16
C PHE A 357 -3.35 -3.03 -7.89
N LYS A 358 -4.61 -3.49 -8.06
CA LYS A 358 -4.94 -4.93 -7.90
C LYS A 358 -4.24 -5.82 -8.92
N THR A 359 -4.09 -5.33 -10.15
CA THR A 359 -3.27 -5.94 -11.20
C THR A 359 -2.37 -4.88 -11.83
N LEU A 360 -1.37 -5.27 -12.61
CA LEU A 360 -0.55 -4.30 -13.32
C LEU A 360 -1.41 -3.44 -14.25
N GLN A 361 -1.43 -2.13 -14.00
CA GLN A 361 -2.20 -1.20 -14.79
C GLN A 361 -1.49 -0.96 -16.13
N LYS A 362 -2.06 -1.49 -17.20
CA LYS A 362 -1.64 -1.19 -18.56
C LYS A 362 -1.88 0.29 -18.88
N VAL A 363 -0.86 0.93 -19.43
CA VAL A 363 -0.90 2.31 -19.94
C VAL A 363 -0.33 2.34 -21.34
N PRO A 364 -1.18 2.55 -22.37
CA PRO A 364 -0.70 2.70 -23.74
C PRO A 364 0.22 3.91 -23.90
N LYS A 365 1.19 3.82 -24.82
CA LYS A 365 1.96 4.97 -25.29
C LYS A 365 1.01 6.07 -25.77
N GLY A 366 1.33 7.32 -25.45
CA GLY A 366 0.49 8.47 -25.77
C GLY A 366 -0.66 8.72 -24.79
N THR A 367 -0.81 7.88 -23.75
CA THR A 367 -1.70 8.20 -22.63
C THR A 367 -1.27 9.50 -21.99
N PHE A 368 -2.22 10.42 -21.88
CA PHE A 368 -2.07 11.72 -21.24
C PHE A 368 -2.50 11.62 -19.79
N PHE A 369 -1.56 11.77 -18.85
CA PHE A 369 -1.86 11.91 -17.43
C PHE A 369 -2.15 13.36 -17.11
N TYR A 370 -3.23 13.57 -16.36
CA TYR A 370 -3.66 14.84 -15.84
C TYR A 370 -3.82 14.73 -14.32
N SER A 371 -3.17 15.65 -13.61
CA SER A 371 -3.28 15.81 -12.16
C SER A 371 -3.95 17.13 -11.85
N GLU A 372 -4.90 17.14 -10.92
CA GLU A 372 -5.43 18.32 -10.25
C GLU A 372 -5.02 18.24 -8.78
N VAL A 373 -4.41 19.30 -8.25
CA VAL A 373 -3.94 19.36 -6.86
C VAL A 373 -4.39 20.66 -6.22
N GLN A 374 -4.91 20.56 -4.99
CA GLN A 374 -5.38 21.71 -4.23
C GLN A 374 -4.52 21.96 -2.99
N TYR A 375 -4.26 23.24 -2.70
CA TYR A 375 -3.53 23.72 -1.53
C TYR A 375 -4.37 24.75 -0.77
N ASP A 376 -4.19 24.82 0.54
CA ASP A 376 -4.88 25.75 1.43
C ASP A 376 -3.90 26.45 2.38
N ASN A 377 -3.43 27.63 1.98
CA ASN A 377 -2.56 28.48 2.77
C ASN A 377 -3.36 29.55 3.54
N THR A 378 -4.59 29.24 3.95
CA THR A 378 -5.42 30.14 4.77
C THR A 378 -5.11 30.01 6.25
N ALA A 379 -5.49 31.03 7.03
CA ALA A 379 -5.37 31.00 8.49
C ALA A 379 -6.27 29.96 9.15
N ASP A 380 -7.33 29.51 8.45
CA ASP A 380 -8.27 28.50 8.93
C ASP A 380 -7.75 27.07 8.73
N ASN A 381 -6.67 26.87 7.96
CA ASN A 381 -6.04 25.56 7.83
C ASN A 381 -5.25 25.23 9.10
N PRO A 382 -5.66 24.24 9.92
CA PRO A 382 -4.96 23.90 11.17
C PRO A 382 -3.55 23.33 10.93
N HIS A 383 -3.26 22.91 9.69
CA HIS A 383 -1.93 22.43 9.29
C HIS A 383 -1.04 23.53 8.71
N ASN A 384 -1.50 24.78 8.62
CA ASN A 384 -0.65 25.87 8.15
C ASN A 384 0.55 26.05 9.09
N PRO A 385 1.80 25.93 8.61
CA PRO A 385 2.99 26.04 9.46
C PRO A 385 3.28 27.49 9.90
N SER A 386 2.51 28.48 9.44
CA SER A 386 2.72 29.90 9.73
C SER A 386 1.45 30.57 10.24
N ASN A 387 1.57 31.31 11.35
CA ASN A 387 0.53 32.19 11.87
C ASN A 387 1.12 33.60 12.16
N PRO A 388 0.75 34.65 11.38
CA PRO A 388 -0.16 34.62 10.24
C PRO A 388 0.41 33.85 9.04
N PRO A 389 -0.44 33.39 8.08
CA PRO A 389 0.02 32.74 6.86
C PRO A 389 1.05 33.57 6.10
N LYS A 390 2.04 32.90 5.50
CA LYS A 390 3.10 33.50 4.68
C LYS A 390 3.04 32.95 3.26
N LEU A 391 3.74 33.60 2.33
CA LEU A 391 3.93 33.04 0.99
C LEU A 391 4.58 31.65 1.09
N VAL A 392 4.00 30.67 0.41
CA VAL A 392 4.57 29.31 0.28
C VAL A 392 4.94 29.08 -1.18
N THR A 393 6.14 28.54 -1.42
CA THR A 393 6.67 28.26 -2.75
C THR A 393 7.18 26.83 -2.85
N LEU A 394 7.56 26.41 -4.06
CA LEU A 394 8.33 25.19 -4.26
C LEU A 394 9.54 25.16 -3.33
N GLY A 395 9.69 24.05 -2.62
CA GLY A 395 10.86 23.80 -1.80
C GLY A 395 10.78 22.43 -1.13
N GLU A 396 11.87 22.07 -0.49
CA GLU A 396 12.06 20.74 0.08
C GLU A 396 11.77 20.70 1.58
N GLY A 397 11.64 21.88 2.23
CA GLY A 397 11.27 21.95 3.63
C GLY A 397 9.78 21.67 3.82
N THR A 398 9.42 21.15 4.99
CA THR A 398 8.01 20.89 5.36
C THR A 398 7.13 22.14 5.36
N THR A 399 7.74 23.32 5.47
CA THR A 399 7.07 24.63 5.39
C THR A 399 6.99 25.21 3.98
N ASP A 400 7.71 24.61 3.04
CA ASP A 400 7.56 24.82 1.60
C ASP A 400 6.51 23.85 1.06
N GLU A 401 6.30 23.81 -0.26
CA GLU A 401 5.42 22.81 -0.89
C GLU A 401 6.06 22.05 -2.05
N MET A 402 5.48 20.88 -2.29
CA MET A 402 5.79 20.01 -3.42
C MET A 402 4.53 19.56 -4.16
N MET A 403 4.67 19.31 -5.45
CA MET A 403 3.63 18.72 -6.30
C MET A 403 4.24 17.54 -7.06
N LEU A 404 4.35 16.38 -6.40
CA LEU A 404 4.99 15.20 -6.99
C LEU A 404 4.03 14.01 -7.03
N THR A 405 4.19 13.14 -8.02
CA THR A 405 3.65 11.78 -7.98
C THR A 405 4.65 10.81 -8.57
N PHE A 406 5.14 9.91 -7.72
CA PHE A 406 6.01 8.81 -8.12
C PHE A 406 5.17 7.67 -8.69
N PHE A 407 5.66 7.10 -9.80
CA PHE A 407 5.09 5.92 -10.42
C PHE A 407 6.08 4.78 -10.32
N TYR A 408 5.58 3.61 -9.95
CA TYR A 408 6.30 2.35 -9.98
C TYR A 408 5.92 1.67 -11.29
N TYR A 409 6.84 1.51 -12.23
CA TYR A 409 6.49 1.04 -13.58
C TYR A 409 7.59 0.25 -14.28
N THR A 410 7.20 -0.47 -15.33
CA THR A 410 8.08 -1.19 -16.26
C THR A 410 7.52 -1.03 -17.69
N PRO A 411 8.32 -1.20 -18.76
CA PRO A 411 7.78 -1.40 -20.09
C PRO A 411 6.76 -2.55 -20.11
N TYR A 412 5.63 -2.33 -20.79
CA TYR A 412 4.51 -3.27 -20.88
C TYR A 412 4.88 -4.51 -21.70
N LYS A 413 4.38 -5.68 -21.26
CA LYS A 413 4.28 -6.91 -22.05
C LYS A 413 2.84 -7.40 -22.04
N ALA A 414 2.42 -8.06 -23.14
CA ALA A 414 1.08 -8.63 -23.22
C ALA A 414 0.84 -9.62 -22.07
N GLY A 415 -0.32 -9.52 -21.42
CA GLY A 415 -0.68 -10.36 -20.27
C GLY A 415 -0.30 -9.77 -18.91
N ASP A 416 0.43 -8.64 -18.85
CA ASP A 416 0.74 -7.96 -17.59
C ASP A 416 -0.53 -7.61 -16.79
N GLU A 417 -1.58 -7.20 -17.49
CA GLU A 417 -2.88 -6.87 -16.91
C GLU A 417 -3.56 -8.03 -16.15
N LEU A 418 -3.06 -9.26 -16.32
CA LEU A 418 -3.51 -10.47 -15.64
C LEU A 418 -2.68 -10.81 -14.39
N ILE A 419 -1.57 -10.10 -14.15
CA ILE A 419 -0.70 -10.31 -12.99
C ILE A 419 -1.31 -9.60 -11.79
N SER A 420 -1.80 -10.37 -10.82
CA SER A 420 -2.31 -9.85 -9.55
C SER A 420 -1.16 -9.37 -8.66
N LEU A 421 -1.34 -8.21 -8.04
CA LEU A 421 -0.43 -7.67 -7.03
C LEU A 421 -0.91 -7.95 -5.61
N GLU A 422 -2.13 -8.47 -5.42
CA GLU A 422 -2.70 -8.78 -4.10
C GLU A 422 -1.99 -9.92 -3.38
N ASN A 423 -1.25 -10.77 -4.10
CA ASN A 423 -0.57 -11.96 -3.55
C ASN A 423 0.96 -11.85 -3.62
N THR A 424 1.50 -10.64 -3.65
CA THR A 424 2.95 -10.43 -3.74
C THR A 424 3.60 -10.59 -2.37
N GLY A 425 4.07 -11.81 -2.06
CA GLY A 425 5.12 -12.05 -1.06
C GLY A 425 4.78 -11.85 0.42
N ILE A 426 3.58 -11.38 0.79
CA ILE A 426 3.17 -11.32 2.19
C ILE A 426 2.74 -12.73 2.63
N SER A 427 3.71 -13.50 3.14
CA SER A 427 3.44 -14.54 4.12
C SER A 427 2.94 -13.86 5.40
N THR A 428 1.70 -13.37 5.41
CA THR A 428 1.04 -13.09 6.69
C THR A 428 1.01 -14.41 7.43
N GLY A 429 1.36 -14.44 8.71
CA GLY A 429 1.20 -15.61 9.58
C GLY A 429 -0.26 -16.02 9.80
N ILE A 430 -1.17 -15.61 8.92
CA ILE A 430 -2.48 -16.19 8.72
C ILE A 430 -2.20 -17.42 7.88
N SER A 431 -2.45 -18.63 8.40
CA SER A 431 -2.46 -19.82 7.55
C SER A 431 -3.22 -19.48 6.27
N GLU A 432 -2.66 -19.79 5.10
CA GLU A 432 -3.38 -19.76 3.83
C GLU A 432 -4.69 -20.56 3.99
N SER A 433 -5.71 -19.86 4.44
CA SER A 433 -7.07 -20.34 4.64
C SER A 433 -8.03 -19.17 4.40
N GLN A 434 -7.74 -18.40 3.36
CA GLN A 434 -8.80 -17.81 2.53
C GLN A 434 -8.67 -18.38 1.12
N SER A 435 -8.85 -19.69 1.05
CA SER A 435 -9.78 -20.31 0.12
C SER A 435 -9.70 -19.88 -1.35
N PHE A 436 -9.01 -20.69 -2.15
CA PHE A 436 -9.30 -20.92 -3.57
C PHE A 436 -10.70 -21.55 -3.71
N GLN A 437 -11.75 -20.82 -3.36
CA GLN A 437 -12.99 -21.45 -2.95
C GLN A 437 -13.84 -21.99 -4.09
N ASP A 438 -13.53 -21.68 -5.37
CA ASP A 438 -14.40 -22.07 -6.49
C ASP A 438 -13.82 -23.17 -7.41
N TYR A 439 -12.50 -23.25 -7.59
CA TYR A 439 -11.88 -24.26 -8.46
C TYR A 439 -10.52 -24.67 -7.92
N VAL A 440 -10.21 -25.97 -7.98
CA VAL A 440 -8.97 -26.57 -7.46
C VAL A 440 -8.28 -27.35 -8.56
N LEU A 441 -6.96 -27.25 -8.64
CA LEU A 441 -6.16 -28.08 -9.53
C LEU A 441 -5.75 -29.38 -8.82
N ILE A 442 -6.13 -30.53 -9.38
CA ILE A 442 -5.81 -31.87 -8.86
C ILE A 442 -5.32 -32.75 -10.02
N ASN A 443 -4.07 -33.21 -9.98
CA ASN A 443 -3.49 -34.14 -10.97
C ASN A 443 -3.79 -33.74 -12.43
N ASN A 444 -3.51 -32.49 -12.80
CA ASN A 444 -3.77 -31.93 -14.13
C ASN A 444 -5.25 -31.73 -14.50
N HIS A 445 -6.16 -31.88 -13.54
CA HIS A 445 -7.57 -31.51 -13.68
C HIS A 445 -7.90 -30.23 -12.91
N ILE A 446 -8.63 -29.32 -13.52
CA ILE A 446 -9.34 -28.28 -12.77
C ILE A 446 -10.68 -28.86 -12.36
N VAL A 447 -10.97 -28.85 -11.07
CA VAL A 447 -12.20 -29.37 -10.47
C VAL A 447 -12.95 -28.23 -9.80
N GLN A 448 -14.23 -28.10 -10.14
CA GLN A 448 -15.17 -27.17 -9.52
C GLN A 448 -15.41 -27.57 -8.06
N SER A 449 -15.39 -26.60 -7.14
CA SER A 449 -15.79 -26.82 -5.75
C SER A 449 -17.31 -26.85 -5.61
N GLU A 450 -17.81 -27.36 -4.47
CA GLU A 450 -19.23 -27.62 -4.23
C GLU A 450 -20.16 -26.39 -4.39
N ASN A 451 -19.64 -25.16 -4.29
CA ASN A 451 -20.41 -23.91 -4.38
C ASN A 451 -20.05 -23.03 -5.58
N ALA A 452 -19.19 -23.50 -6.48
CA ALA A 452 -18.78 -22.74 -7.64
C ALA A 452 -19.80 -22.86 -8.78
N GLU A 453 -19.70 -21.96 -9.75
CA GLU A 453 -20.40 -22.10 -11.03
C GLU A 453 -19.67 -23.11 -11.92
N CYS A 454 -20.35 -23.64 -12.95
CA CYS A 454 -19.70 -24.51 -13.91
C CYS A 454 -18.74 -23.72 -14.81
N ILE A 455 -17.71 -24.40 -15.30
CA ILE A 455 -16.71 -23.81 -16.21
C ILE A 455 -17.32 -23.65 -17.60
N ASP A 456 -17.14 -22.47 -18.20
CA ASP A 456 -17.60 -22.15 -19.56
C ASP A 456 -16.41 -22.12 -20.55
N GLU A 457 -15.33 -21.43 -20.17
CA GLU A 457 -14.10 -21.34 -20.96
C GLU A 457 -12.86 -21.50 -20.07
N ILE A 458 -11.83 -22.16 -20.59
CA ILE A 458 -10.47 -22.12 -20.05
C ILE A 458 -9.49 -21.65 -21.11
N SER A 459 -8.54 -20.83 -20.68
CA SER A 459 -7.40 -20.41 -21.49
C SER A 459 -6.11 -20.57 -20.68
N MET A 460 -5.06 -21.14 -21.27
CA MET A 460 -3.74 -21.24 -20.62
C MET A 460 -2.73 -20.33 -21.31
N PHE A 461 -1.89 -19.70 -20.50
CA PHE A 461 -0.86 -18.77 -20.93
C PHE A 461 0.49 -19.25 -20.41
N ASP A 462 1.54 -19.15 -21.23
CA ASP A 462 2.90 -19.30 -20.74
C ASP A 462 3.32 -18.09 -19.88
N LEU A 463 4.46 -18.19 -19.19
CA LEU A 463 5.00 -17.09 -18.36
C LEU A 463 5.37 -15.82 -19.17
N GLN A 464 5.33 -15.88 -20.50
CA GLN A 464 5.52 -14.74 -21.38
C GLN A 464 4.19 -14.10 -21.81
N GLY A 465 3.05 -14.61 -21.29
CA GLY A 465 1.71 -14.12 -21.57
C GLY A 465 1.15 -14.60 -22.90
N LYS A 466 1.82 -15.51 -23.61
CA LYS A 466 1.30 -16.09 -24.86
C LYS A 466 0.29 -17.17 -24.51
N GLN A 467 -0.90 -17.06 -25.07
CA GLN A 467 -1.93 -18.10 -24.98
C GLN A 467 -1.44 -19.35 -25.71
N VAL A 468 -1.30 -20.45 -24.97
CA VAL A 468 -0.86 -21.75 -25.48
C VAL A 468 -2.03 -22.73 -25.65
N TYR A 469 -3.15 -22.47 -24.98
CA TYR A 469 -4.34 -23.31 -25.00
C TYR A 469 -5.60 -22.48 -24.79
N THR A 470 -6.70 -22.89 -25.41
CA THR A 470 -8.05 -22.47 -25.04
C THR A 470 -9.06 -23.56 -25.37
N ALA A 471 -10.08 -23.69 -24.53
CA ALA A 471 -11.20 -24.57 -24.75
C ALA A 471 -12.48 -23.91 -24.23
N VAL A 472 -13.53 -23.95 -25.05
CA VAL A 472 -14.91 -23.71 -24.64
C VAL A 472 -15.52 -25.06 -24.32
N ILE A 473 -16.02 -25.23 -23.11
CA ILE A 473 -16.24 -26.57 -22.52
C ILE A 473 -17.71 -26.80 -22.16
N ASP A 474 -18.52 -25.74 -22.11
CA ASP A 474 -19.95 -25.71 -21.77
C ASP A 474 -20.36 -26.64 -20.62
N ASN A 475 -20.40 -26.08 -19.41
CA ASN A 475 -21.03 -26.71 -18.23
C ASN A 475 -20.32 -27.91 -17.61
N GLN A 476 -18.99 -27.91 -17.62
CA GLN A 476 -18.21 -29.00 -17.03
C GLN A 476 -17.82 -28.68 -15.58
N SER A 477 -17.98 -29.67 -14.70
CA SER A 477 -17.54 -29.61 -13.29
C SER A 477 -16.08 -30.00 -13.10
N SER A 478 -15.44 -30.53 -14.14
CA SER A 478 -13.99 -30.70 -14.18
C SER A 478 -13.48 -30.70 -15.62
N ILE A 479 -12.24 -30.25 -15.83
CA ILE A 479 -11.55 -30.40 -17.12
C ILE A 479 -10.15 -30.95 -16.91
N GLU A 480 -9.71 -31.84 -17.78
CA GLU A 480 -8.30 -32.24 -17.92
C GLU A 480 -7.55 -31.23 -18.80
N LEU A 481 -6.41 -30.73 -18.33
CA LEU A 481 -5.59 -29.82 -19.11
C LEU A 481 -4.61 -30.60 -20.00
N PRO A 482 -4.26 -30.09 -21.19
CA PRO A 482 -3.25 -30.73 -22.00
C PRO A 482 -1.87 -30.66 -21.34
N TYR A 483 -1.08 -31.72 -21.49
CA TYR A 483 0.32 -31.69 -21.11
C TYR A 483 1.13 -30.80 -22.06
N PHE A 484 1.91 -29.89 -21.50
CA PHE A 484 2.81 -29.03 -22.26
C PHE A 484 4.23 -29.04 -21.67
N ASN A 485 5.22 -28.72 -22.51
CA ASN A 485 6.66 -28.86 -22.18
C ASN A 485 7.22 -27.79 -21.22
N ALA A 486 6.49 -26.73 -20.88
CA ALA A 486 6.97 -25.72 -19.92
C ALA A 486 6.62 -26.12 -18.48
N SER A 487 7.45 -25.70 -17.53
CA SER A 487 7.26 -26.04 -16.11
C SER A 487 6.14 -25.25 -15.43
N TYR A 488 5.64 -24.16 -16.03
CA TYR A 488 4.65 -23.25 -15.43
C TYR A 488 3.74 -22.59 -16.46
N TYR A 489 2.45 -22.52 -16.14
CA TYR A 489 1.40 -21.84 -16.90
C TYR A 489 0.50 -21.02 -15.98
N LEU A 490 -0.18 -20.02 -16.54
CA LEU A 490 -1.31 -19.34 -15.91
C LEU A 490 -2.59 -19.85 -16.59
N ILE A 491 -3.54 -20.35 -15.82
CA ILE A 491 -4.84 -20.80 -16.32
C ILE A 491 -5.87 -19.74 -15.99
N ARG A 492 -6.52 -19.20 -17.00
CA ARG A 492 -7.73 -18.39 -16.87
C ARG A 492 -8.95 -19.30 -17.00
N ILE A 493 -9.88 -19.19 -16.06
CA ILE A 493 -11.18 -19.84 -16.04
C ILE A 493 -12.24 -18.75 -16.17
N ILE A 494 -13.18 -18.92 -17.09
CA ILE A 494 -14.41 -18.11 -17.18
C ILE A 494 -15.57 -19.02 -16.80
N ASP A 495 -16.32 -18.64 -15.79
CA ASP A 495 -17.53 -19.37 -15.40
C ASP A 495 -18.75 -18.97 -16.24
N LYS A 496 -19.85 -19.71 -16.11
CA LYS A 496 -21.09 -19.43 -16.85
C LYS A 496 -21.71 -18.05 -16.59
N LYS A 497 -21.33 -17.37 -15.51
CA LYS A 497 -21.75 -16.01 -15.21
C LYS A 497 -20.79 -14.95 -15.78
N GLY A 498 -19.76 -15.37 -16.51
CA GLY A 498 -18.74 -14.51 -17.09
C GLY A 498 -17.67 -14.07 -16.09
N LYS A 499 -17.65 -14.62 -14.86
CA LYS A 499 -16.64 -14.28 -13.86
C LYS A 499 -15.33 -14.96 -14.25
N THR A 500 -14.28 -14.15 -14.31
CA THR A 500 -12.94 -14.63 -14.63
C THR A 500 -12.16 -14.95 -13.35
N LYS A 501 -11.44 -16.07 -13.35
CA LYS A 501 -10.46 -16.45 -12.32
C LYS A 501 -9.15 -16.88 -12.95
N THR A 502 -8.04 -16.69 -12.25
CA THR A 502 -6.72 -17.12 -12.71
C THR A 502 -6.06 -18.03 -11.68
N LEU A 503 -5.56 -19.19 -12.11
CA LEU A 503 -4.84 -20.16 -11.29
C LEU A 503 -3.42 -20.38 -11.83
N PRO A 504 -2.39 -20.44 -10.99
CA PRO A 504 -1.09 -20.94 -11.41
C PRO A 504 -1.18 -22.46 -11.65
N TYR A 505 -0.55 -22.94 -12.72
CA TYR A 505 -0.40 -24.37 -13.03
C TYR A 505 1.08 -24.69 -13.14
N MET A 506 1.53 -25.64 -12.32
CA MET A 506 2.86 -26.23 -12.39
C MET A 506 2.69 -27.66 -12.87
N ASN A 507 3.39 -28.01 -13.95
CA ASN A 507 3.37 -29.36 -14.49
C ASN A 507 4.30 -30.28 -13.70
#